data_AF-A0A1F7R8A3-F1
#
_entry.id   AF-A0A1F7R8A3-F1
#
_cell.length_a   1.000
_cell.length_b   1.000
_cell.length_c   1.000
_cell.angle_alpha   90.00
_cell.angle_beta   90.00
_cell.angle_gamma   90.00
#
_symmetry.space_group_name_H-M   'P 1'
#
loop_
_entity.id
_entity.type
_entity.pdbx_description
1 polymer ?
#
loop_
_entity_poly.entity_id
_entity_poly.type
_entity_poly.pdbx_seq_one_letter_code
_entity_poly.pdbx_strand_id
1 'polypeptide(L)'
;MFIYNMLVSKIIIAAYVLTASLSLLILKWGTNSGLPVSYINSKLQFNLNAYTIAGLTLYGLSFMLYVYLISKYDLGYIIPLAAGFVYILIFVGSFFVFKESFTTIKISAIALILFGIVLLNLDK
;
A
#
# COMPACT_ATOMS: atom_id res chain seq x y z
N MET A 1 10.08 12.34 -27.35
CA MET A 1 9.46 11.02 -27.12
C MET A 1 10.03 10.31 -25.88
N PHE A 2 11.36 10.28 -25.69
CA PHE A 2 12.02 9.61 -24.55
C PHE A 2 11.67 10.22 -23.16
N ILE A 3 11.72 11.55 -23.04
CA ILE A 3 11.37 12.28 -21.79
C ILE A 3 9.90 12.07 -21.40
N TYR A 4 9.01 12.02 -22.38
CA TYR A 4 7.57 11.79 -22.16
C TYR A 4 7.32 10.42 -21.52
N ASN A 5 7.95 9.35 -22.03
CA ASN A 5 7.82 8.01 -21.47
C ASN A 5 8.35 7.93 -20.03
N MET A 6 9.46 8.61 -19.73
CA MET A 6 10.04 8.63 -18.38
C MET A 6 9.12 9.35 -17.37
N LEU A 7 8.46 10.43 -17.79
CA LEU A 7 7.55 11.20 -16.96
C LEU A 7 6.25 10.43 -16.69
N VAL A 8 5.69 9.78 -17.72
CA VAL A 8 4.52 8.90 -17.61
C VAL A 8 4.77 7.76 -16.61
N SER A 9 5.92 7.12 -16.67
CA SER A 9 6.26 6.07 -15.71
C SER A 9 6.31 6.54 -14.26
N LYS A 10 6.89 7.72 -13.98
CA LYS A 10 6.93 8.27 -12.61
C LYS A 10 5.53 8.56 -12.08
N ILE A 11 4.64 9.07 -12.94
CA ILE A 11 3.23 9.31 -12.58
C ILE A 11 2.55 7.99 -12.21
N ILE A 12 2.79 6.92 -12.97
CA ILE A 12 2.18 5.60 -12.70
C ILE A 12 2.70 5.02 -11.38
N ILE A 13 3.99 5.17 -11.08
CA ILE A 13 4.55 4.76 -9.78
C ILE A 13 3.88 5.54 -8.65
N ALA A 14 3.78 6.86 -8.77
CA ALA A 14 3.14 7.69 -7.76
C ALA A 14 1.65 7.34 -7.58
N ALA A 15 0.92 7.12 -8.68
CA ALA A 15 -0.48 6.69 -8.65
C ALA A 15 -0.64 5.32 -7.98
N TYR A 16 0.23 4.35 -8.28
CA TYR A 16 0.26 3.06 -7.61
C TYR A 16 0.48 3.22 -6.10
N VAL A 17 1.52 3.95 -5.72
CA VAL A 17 1.90 4.17 -4.31
C VAL A 17 0.75 4.80 -3.52
N LEU A 18 0.10 5.83 -4.08
CA LEU A 18 -1.02 6.51 -3.44
C LEU A 18 -2.25 5.61 -3.35
N THR A 19 -2.64 4.95 -4.44
CA THR A 19 -3.82 4.07 -4.45
C THR A 19 -3.63 2.85 -3.55
N ALA A 20 -2.45 2.22 -3.56
CA ALA A 20 -2.10 1.10 -2.69
C ALA A 20 -2.18 1.49 -1.21
N SER A 21 -1.50 2.58 -0.81
CA SER A 21 -1.50 3.02 0.59
C SER A 21 -2.90 3.46 1.05
N LEU A 22 -3.60 4.27 0.27
CA LEU A 22 -4.97 4.70 0.59
C LEU A 22 -5.95 3.53 0.70
N SER A 23 -5.85 2.55 -0.19
CA SER A 23 -6.73 1.38 -0.14
C SER A 23 -6.59 0.62 1.19
N LEU A 24 -5.37 0.43 1.67
CA LEU A 24 -5.11 -0.27 2.93
C LEU A 24 -5.58 0.54 4.14
N LEU A 25 -5.42 1.87 4.13
CA LEU A 25 -5.95 2.73 5.18
C LEU A 25 -7.48 2.70 5.19
N ILE A 26 -8.15 2.82 4.03
CA ILE A 26 -9.61 2.75 3.94
C ILE A 26 -10.14 1.38 4.38
N LEU A 27 -9.47 0.29 3.98
CA LEU A 27 -9.82 -1.06 4.41
C LEU A 27 -9.71 -1.22 5.92
N LYS A 28 -8.61 -0.77 6.52
CA LYS A 28 -8.43 -0.75 7.98
C LYS A 28 -9.57 0.02 8.65
N TRP A 29 -9.96 1.17 8.10
CA TRP A 29 -11.08 1.94 8.62
C TRP A 29 -12.42 1.21 8.48
N GLY A 30 -12.62 0.51 7.35
CA GLY A 30 -13.79 -0.33 7.10
C GLY A 30 -13.96 -1.45 8.13
N THR A 31 -12.87 -1.98 8.69
CA THR A 31 -12.93 -3.02 9.73
C THR A 31 -13.48 -2.54 11.07
N ASN A 32 -13.63 -1.22 11.29
CA ASN A 32 -14.21 -0.71 12.54
C ASN A 32 -15.68 -1.07 12.73
N SER A 33 -16.43 -1.34 11.65
CA SER A 33 -17.83 -1.80 11.73
C SER A 33 -17.98 -3.30 11.97
N GLY A 34 -16.87 -4.01 12.18
CA GLY A 34 -16.80 -5.46 12.27
C GLY A 34 -15.93 -6.07 11.17
N LEU A 35 -15.62 -7.35 11.33
CA LEU A 35 -14.85 -8.08 10.31
C LEU A 35 -15.70 -8.24 9.03
N PRO A 36 -15.12 -8.00 7.83
CA PRO A 36 -15.83 -8.14 6.57
C PRO A 36 -16.44 -9.53 6.35
N VAL A 37 -15.78 -10.55 6.90
CA VAL A 37 -16.26 -11.92 6.95
C VAL A 37 -16.24 -12.37 8.39
N SER A 38 -17.40 -12.75 8.90
CA SER A 38 -17.54 -13.31 10.24
C SER A 38 -18.28 -14.65 10.15
N TYR A 39 -17.90 -15.57 11.03
CA TYR A 39 -18.57 -16.86 11.16
C TYR A 39 -19.42 -16.82 12.43
N ILE A 40 -20.73 -16.67 12.25
CA ILE A 40 -21.68 -16.53 13.38
C ILE A 40 -22.81 -17.52 13.16
N ASN A 41 -23.13 -18.32 14.19
CA ASN A 41 -24.21 -19.31 14.18
C ASN A 41 -24.13 -20.30 13.00
N SER A 42 -22.93 -20.82 12.74
CA SER A 42 -22.67 -21.77 11.65
C SER A 42 -22.95 -21.24 10.24
N LYS A 43 -23.12 -19.92 10.10
CA LYS A 43 -23.35 -19.23 8.84
C LYS A 43 -22.25 -18.20 8.60
N LEU A 44 -21.86 -18.09 7.35
CA LEU A 44 -20.87 -17.16 6.87
C LEU A 44 -21.59 -15.82 6.61
N GLN A 45 -21.29 -14.80 7.41
CA GLN A 45 -21.89 -13.48 7.29
C GLN A 45 -20.90 -12.50 6.67
N PHE A 46 -21.34 -11.81 5.63
CA PHE A 46 -20.58 -10.76 4.95
C PHE A 46 -21.02 -9.39 5.47
N ASN A 47 -20.14 -8.71 6.20
CA ASN A 47 -20.37 -7.37 6.70
C ASN A 47 -19.58 -6.36 5.84
N LEU A 48 -20.05 -6.17 4.61
CA LEU A 48 -19.44 -5.26 3.64
C LEU A 48 -20.04 -3.86 3.79
N ASN A 49 -19.38 -3.00 4.56
CA ASN A 49 -19.71 -1.58 4.61
C ASN A 49 -19.14 -0.82 3.39
N ALA A 50 -19.60 0.42 3.21
CA ALA A 50 -19.17 1.28 2.10
C ALA A 50 -17.65 1.49 2.05
N TYR A 51 -16.99 1.64 3.21
CA TYR A 51 -15.54 1.78 3.31
C TYR A 51 -14.79 0.52 2.85
N THR A 52 -15.27 -0.67 3.25
CA THR A 52 -14.67 -1.94 2.85
C THR A 52 -14.79 -2.14 1.34
N ILE A 53 -15.95 -1.84 0.76
CA ILE A 53 -16.17 -1.92 -0.68
C ILE A 53 -15.26 -0.91 -1.41
N ALA A 54 -15.23 0.35 -0.98
CA ALA A 54 -14.37 1.38 -1.56
C ALA A 54 -12.88 1.00 -1.48
N GLY A 55 -12.44 0.50 -0.33
CA GLY A 55 -11.08 0.02 -0.11
C GLY A 55 -10.73 -1.17 -1.00
N LEU A 56 -11.63 -2.14 -1.16
CA LEU A 56 -11.45 -3.29 -2.06
C LEU A 56 -11.37 -2.86 -3.53
N THR A 57 -12.24 -1.95 -3.97
CA THR A 57 -12.19 -1.41 -5.33
C THR A 57 -10.88 -0.69 -5.59
N LEU A 58 -10.44 0.16 -4.65
CA LEU A 58 -9.18 0.90 -4.77
C LEU A 58 -7.96 -0.03 -4.74
N TYR A 59 -8.00 -1.08 -3.92
CA TYR A 59 -6.96 -2.11 -3.89
C TYR A 59 -6.88 -2.86 -5.22
N GLY A 60 -8.02 -3.17 -5.84
CA GLY A 60 -8.10 -3.75 -7.18
C GLY A 60 -7.47 -2.84 -8.25
N LEU A 61 -7.75 -1.53 -8.21
CA LEU A 61 -7.14 -0.55 -9.11
C LEU A 61 -5.62 -0.45 -8.91
N SER A 62 -5.17 -0.42 -7.66
CA SER A 62 -3.75 -0.48 -7.29
C SER A 62 -3.08 -1.73 -7.85
N PHE A 63 -3.74 -2.89 -7.79
CA PHE A 63 -3.22 -4.13 -8.36
C PHE A 63 -3.07 -4.06 -9.90
N MET A 64 -3.97 -3.40 -10.61
CA MET A 64 -3.81 -3.18 -12.05
C MET A 64 -2.57 -2.34 -12.38
N LEU A 65 -2.32 -1.27 -11.60
CA LEU A 65 -1.11 -0.45 -11.74
C LEU A 65 0.15 -1.25 -11.38
N TYR A 66 0.07 -2.11 -10.35
CA TYR A 66 1.15 -3.03 -9.98
C TYR A 66 1.53 -3.97 -11.13
N VAL A 67 0.54 -4.63 -11.75
CA VAL A 67 0.76 -5.51 -12.91
C VAL A 67 1.43 -4.76 -14.06
N TYR A 68 0.99 -3.52 -14.32
CA TYR A 68 1.63 -2.67 -15.31
C TYR A 68 3.10 -2.38 -14.96
N LEU A 69 3.41 -2.00 -13.72
CA LEU A 69 4.77 -1.71 -13.27
C LEU A 69 5.71 -2.90 -13.44
N ILE A 70 5.31 -4.09 -13.01
CA ILE A 70 6.15 -5.29 -13.13
C ILE A 70 6.31 -5.77 -14.59
N SER A 71 5.42 -5.36 -15.49
CA SER A 71 5.57 -5.63 -16.93
C SER A 71 6.60 -4.72 -17.62
N LYS A 72 6.97 -3.60 -16.98
CA LYS A 72 7.87 -2.58 -17.54
C LYS A 72 9.22 -2.49 -16.87
N TYR A 73 9.34 -2.98 -15.64
CA TYR A 73 10.52 -2.86 -14.81
C TYR A 73 10.95 -4.21 -14.24
N ASP A 74 12.24 -4.34 -13.93
CA ASP A 74 12.73 -5.48 -13.17
C ASP A 74 12.02 -5.57 -11.82
N LEU A 75 11.49 -6.75 -11.51
CA LEU A 75 10.79 -7.02 -10.26
C LEU A 75 11.64 -6.65 -9.02
N GLY A 76 12.93 -7.00 -9.04
CA GLY A 76 13.87 -6.70 -7.96
C GLY A 76 14.19 -5.21 -7.76
N TYR A 77 13.79 -4.34 -8.68
CA TYR A 77 13.96 -2.88 -8.56
C TYR A 77 12.65 -2.20 -8.19
N ILE A 78 11.60 -2.41 -8.99
CA ILE A 78 10.37 -1.63 -8.86
C ILE A 78 9.60 -1.98 -7.59
N ILE A 79 9.67 -3.25 -7.15
CA ILE A 79 8.94 -3.71 -5.97
C ILE A 79 9.53 -3.13 -4.68
N PRO A 80 10.85 -3.27 -4.39
CA PRO A 80 11.42 -2.64 -3.20
C PRO A 80 11.20 -1.12 -3.17
N LEU A 81 11.39 -0.45 -4.30
CA LEU A 81 11.18 1.00 -4.42
C LEU A 81 9.74 1.39 -4.06
N ALA A 82 8.76 0.77 -4.71
CA ALA A 82 7.36 1.12 -4.49
C ALA A 82 6.87 0.72 -3.09
N ALA A 83 7.31 -0.44 -2.59
CA ALA A 83 7.01 -0.89 -1.23
C ALA A 83 7.51 0.10 -0.17
N GLY A 84 8.70 0.69 -0.36
CA GLY A 84 9.23 1.71 0.54
C GLY A 84 8.31 2.91 0.68
N PHE A 85 7.87 3.48 -0.44
CA PHE A 85 6.94 4.61 -0.40
C PHE A 85 5.56 4.23 0.14
N VAL A 86 5.03 3.06 -0.20
CA VAL A 86 3.76 2.56 0.34
C VAL A 86 3.86 2.42 1.86
N TYR A 87 4.94 1.86 2.40
CA TYR A 87 5.12 1.72 3.84
C TYR A 87 5.27 3.06 4.56
N ILE A 88 5.98 4.03 3.97
CA ILE A 88 6.06 5.39 4.53
C ILE A 88 4.64 5.97 4.64
N LEU A 89 3.85 5.91 3.58
CA LEU A 89 2.49 6.46 3.56
C LEU A 89 1.54 5.73 4.52
N ILE A 90 1.63 4.41 4.61
CA ILE A 90 0.85 3.62 5.59
C ILE A 90 1.26 4.00 7.00
N PHE A 91 2.55 4.11 7.30
CA PHE A 91 3.02 4.48 8.63
C PHE A 91 2.51 5.86 9.05
N VAL A 92 2.68 6.85 8.16
CA VAL A 92 2.18 8.21 8.38
C VAL A 92 0.65 8.21 8.54
N GLY A 93 -0.06 7.54 7.63
CA GLY A 93 -1.52 7.42 7.68
C GLY A 93 -2.01 6.75 8.96
N SER A 94 -1.38 5.67 9.39
CA SER A 94 -1.75 4.96 10.62
C SER A 94 -1.50 5.78 11.87
N PHE A 95 -0.43 6.56 11.91
CA PHE A 95 -0.16 7.47 13.02
C PHE A 95 -1.21 8.57 13.13
N PHE A 96 -1.54 9.25 12.02
CA PHE A 96 -2.46 10.39 12.06
C PHE A 96 -3.94 9.99 12.10
N VAL A 97 -4.34 8.97 11.34
CA VAL A 97 -5.76 8.57 11.19
C VAL A 97 -6.19 7.65 12.31
N PHE A 98 -5.40 6.60 12.60
CA PHE A 98 -5.77 5.58 13.59
C PHE A 98 -5.18 5.85 14.97
N LYS A 99 -4.31 6.86 15.11
CA LYS A 99 -3.61 7.19 16.35
C LYS A 99 -2.90 5.98 16.94
N GLU A 100 -2.39 5.09 16.08
CA GLU A 100 -1.66 3.91 16.51
C GLU A 100 -0.38 4.32 17.25
N SER A 101 -0.15 3.73 18.42
CA SER A 101 1.06 3.96 19.18
C SER A 101 2.21 3.15 18.57
N PHE A 102 3.27 3.87 18.19
CA PHE A 102 4.50 3.26 17.72
C PHE A 102 5.52 3.26 18.86
N THR A 103 5.95 2.06 19.25
CA THR A 103 7.08 1.91 20.15
C THR A 103 8.37 2.31 19.45
N THR A 104 9.39 2.70 20.20
CA THR A 104 10.73 3.01 19.67
C THR A 104 11.27 1.87 18.80
N ILE A 105 10.97 0.63 19.17
CA ILE A 105 11.35 -0.58 18.41
C ILE A 105 10.67 -0.64 17.03
N LYS A 106 9.36 -0.33 16.96
CA LYS A 106 8.66 -0.27 15.65
C LYS A 106 9.26 0.80 14.75
N ILE A 107 9.57 1.97 15.31
CA ILE A 107 10.17 3.08 14.56
C ILE A 107 11.56 2.67 14.03
N SER A 108 12.42 2.07 14.87
CA SER A 108 13.73 1.60 14.43
C SER A 108 13.65 0.49 13.39
N ALA A 109 12.68 -0.42 13.51
CA ALA A 109 12.47 -1.48 12.53
C ALA A 109 12.04 -0.91 11.16
N ILE A 110 11.15 0.08 11.15
CA ILE A 110 10.74 0.76 9.91
C ILE A 110 11.92 1.52 9.31
N ALA A 111 12.73 2.21 10.12
CA ALA A 111 13.94 2.86 9.64
C ALA A 111 14.92 1.86 8.97
N LEU A 112 15.09 0.67 9.55
CA LEU A 112 15.90 -0.41 8.96
C LEU A 112 15.32 -0.94 7.64
N ILE A 113 13.99 -1.10 7.53
CA ILE A 113 13.33 -1.50 6.27
C ILE A 113 13.61 -0.44 5.19
N LEU A 114 13.41 0.84 5.52
CA LEU A 114 13.65 1.93 4.57
C LEU A 114 15.13 2.02 4.16
N PHE A 115 16.04 1.82 5.12
CA PHE A 115 17.47 1.77 4.84
C PHE A 115 17.84 0.60 3.91
N GLY A 116 17.29 -0.60 4.15
CA GLY A 116 17.48 -1.75 3.28
C GLY A 116 16.96 -1.50 1.86
N ILE A 117 15.84 -0.80 1.72
CA ILE A 117 15.29 -0.41 0.41
C ILE A 117 16.23 0.58 -0.29
N VAL A 118 16.80 1.55 0.41
CA VAL A 118 17.79 2.48 -0.17
C VAL A 118 19.02 1.72 -0.65
N LEU A 119 19.56 0.80 0.14
CA LEU A 119 20.71 -0.02 -0.24
C LEU A 119 20.45 -0.84 -1.51
N LEU A 120 19.29 -1.48 -1.62
CA LEU A 120 18.91 -2.26 -2.81
C LEU A 120 18.83 -1.42 -4.09
N ASN A 121 18.59 -0.11 -3.96
CA ASN A 121 18.46 0.80 -5.09
C ASN A 121 19.76 1.57 -5.41
N LEU A 122 20.85 1.41 -4.64
CA LEU A 122 22.12 2.08 -4.91
C LEU A 122 22.91 1.44 -6.06
N ASP A 123 22.74 0.13 -6.30
CA ASP A 123 23.46 -0.64 -7.33
C ASP A 123 22.77 -0.64 -8.71
N LYS A 124 21.77 0.23 -8.93
CA LYS A 124 21.05 0.38 -10.21
C LYS A 124 20.94 1.84 -10.64
#